data_AF-A0ABD1BWG5-F1
#
_entry.id   AF-A0ABD1BWG5-F1
#
_cell.length_a   1.000
_cell.length_b   1.000
_cell.length_c   1.000
_cell.angle_alpha   90.00
_cell.angle_beta   90.00
_cell.angle_gamma   90.00
#
_symmetry.space_group_name_H-M   'P 1'
#
loop_
_entity.id
_entity.type
_entity.pdbx_description
1 polymer ?
#
loop_
_entity_poly.entity_id
_entity_poly.type
_entity_poly.pdbx_seq_one_letter_code
_entity_poly.pdbx_strand_id
1 'polypeptide(L)'
;MENKTQEEDSTIKVSSIHCIDLFNSDIHQSALLLKQACQDCGFFYVINHGITEEFKEEAFEQSKKFFALSLDEKMKVLRTEKHLCYTPVLDEILDPENQVHGDHKEGYYIGMDVSEDDP
;
A
#
# COMPACT_ATOMS: atom_id res chain seq x y z
N MET A 1 20.49 31.68 39.70
CA MET A 1 21.13 31.18 38.48
C MET A 1 20.12 30.29 37.79
N GLU A 2 19.53 30.84 36.75
CA GLU A 2 18.54 30.21 35.90
C GLU A 2 19.22 29.09 35.11
N ASN A 3 18.53 27.95 34.96
CA ASN A 3 18.70 27.09 33.80
C ASN A 3 17.29 26.63 33.41
N LYS A 4 16.66 27.42 32.54
CA LYS A 4 15.48 27.02 31.79
C LYS A 4 15.95 26.10 30.67
N THR A 5 15.78 24.80 30.83
CA THR A 5 15.81 23.87 29.70
C THR A 5 14.49 24.08 28.95
N GLN A 6 14.56 24.78 27.81
CA GLN A 6 13.46 24.79 26.86
C GLN A 6 13.44 23.42 26.19
N GLU A 7 12.52 22.55 26.63
CA GLU A 7 12.05 21.45 25.79
C GLU A 7 11.27 22.09 24.64
N GLU A 8 11.91 22.16 23.47
CA GLU A 8 11.21 22.41 22.21
C GLU A 8 10.33 21.20 21.91
N ASP A 9 9.09 21.24 22.39
CA ASP A 9 8.02 20.36 21.92
C ASP A 9 7.78 20.65 20.44
N SER A 10 8.44 19.88 19.56
CA SER A 10 8.22 19.92 18.12
C SER A 10 6.80 19.42 17.86
N THR A 11 5.83 20.35 17.88
CA THR A 11 4.43 20.05 17.61
C THR A 11 4.32 19.54 16.17
N ILE A 12 4.23 18.21 16.00
CA ILE A 12 3.99 17.60 14.70
C ILE A 12 2.60 18.05 14.26
N LYS A 13 2.55 18.87 13.22
CA LYS A 13 1.30 19.29 12.60
C LYS A 13 0.69 18.08 11.89
N VAL A 14 -0.20 17.37 12.57
CA VAL A 14 -0.94 16.25 11.98
C VAL A 14 -1.94 16.84 10.99
N SER A 15 -1.65 16.71 9.69
CA SER A 15 -2.61 17.02 8.64
C SER A 15 -3.73 15.98 8.67
N SER A 16 -4.99 16.43 8.66
CA SER A 16 -6.13 15.54 8.51
C SER A 16 -6.06 14.85 7.13
N ILE A 17 -6.13 13.52 7.10
CA ILE A 17 -6.21 12.77 5.84
C ILE A 17 -7.62 12.93 5.26
N HIS A 18 -7.71 13.35 4.01
CA HIS A 18 -8.99 13.55 3.33
C HIS A 18 -9.70 12.21 3.08
N CYS A 19 -11.03 12.21 3.14
CA CYS A 19 -11.87 11.07 2.78
C CYS A 19 -12.76 11.46 1.61
N ILE A 20 -12.62 10.76 0.49
CA ILE A 20 -13.28 11.09 -0.79
C ILE A 20 -14.43 10.12 -1.02
N ASP A 21 -15.64 10.67 -1.18
CA ASP A 21 -16.85 9.91 -1.51
C ASP A 21 -17.04 9.86 -3.03
N LEU A 22 -16.99 8.66 -3.61
CA LEU A 22 -17.21 8.44 -5.04
C LEU A 22 -18.69 8.39 -5.45
N PHE A 23 -19.62 8.35 -4.49
CA PHE A 23 -21.05 8.45 -4.75
C PHE A 23 -21.56 9.90 -4.63
N ASN A 24 -20.70 10.85 -4.27
CA ASN A 24 -21.07 12.27 -4.29
C ASN A 24 -21.48 12.68 -5.72
N SER A 25 -22.68 13.25 -5.85
CA SER A 25 -23.20 13.72 -7.14
C SER A 25 -22.46 14.97 -7.65
N ASP A 26 -21.81 15.73 -6.76
CA ASP A 26 -20.91 16.82 -7.14
C ASP A 26 -19.48 16.29 -7.40
N ILE A 27 -19.27 15.82 -8.62
CA ILE A 27 -17.96 15.31 -9.08
C ILE A 27 -16.88 16.39 -9.02
N HIS A 28 -17.24 17.67 -9.21
CA HIS A 28 -16.27 18.77 -9.14
C HIS A 28 -15.74 18.95 -7.72
N GLN A 29 -16.61 18.85 -6.71
CA GLN A 29 -16.20 18.89 -5.32
C GLN A 29 -15.25 17.73 -4.99
N SER A 30 -15.59 16.49 -5.37
CA SER A 30 -14.72 15.32 -5.13
C SER A 30 -13.37 15.44 -5.83
N ALA A 31 -13.33 15.97 -7.05
CA ALA A 31 -12.08 16.23 -7.78
C ALA A 31 -11.22 17.32 -7.12
N LEU A 32 -11.83 18.39 -6.60
CA LEU A 32 -11.11 19.43 -5.86
C LEU A 32 -10.51 18.88 -4.56
N LEU A 33 -11.26 18.06 -3.83
CA LEU A 33 -10.79 17.42 -2.61
C LEU A 33 -9.65 16.43 -2.88
N LEU A 34 -9.75 15.64 -3.95
CA LEU A 34 -8.67 14.75 -4.41
C LEU A 34 -7.40 15.54 -4.70
N LYS A 35 -7.52 16.62 -5.49
CA LYS A 35 -6.38 17.48 -5.80
C LYS A 35 -5.75 18.04 -4.53
N GLN A 36 -6.56 18.54 -3.61
CA GLN A 36 -6.08 19.10 -2.35
C GLN A 36 -5.34 18.05 -1.51
N ALA A 37 -5.87 16.83 -1.40
CA ALA A 37 -5.22 15.74 -0.67
C ALA A 37 -3.85 15.36 -1.24
N CYS A 38 -3.75 15.30 -2.58
CA CYS A 38 -2.50 15.07 -3.29
C CYS A 38 -1.48 16.20 -3.07
N GLN A 39 -1.94 17.45 -2.94
CA GLN A 39 -1.09 18.62 -2.69
C GLN A 39 -0.67 18.77 -1.23
N ASP A 40 -1.46 18.27 -0.29
CA ASP A 40 -1.22 18.42 1.15
C ASP A 40 -0.25 17.37 1.70
N CYS A 41 -0.71 16.11 1.80
CA CYS A 41 0.09 15.02 2.36
C CYS A 41 0.33 13.87 1.38
N GLY A 42 -0.31 13.88 0.21
CA GLY A 42 -0.21 12.81 -0.78
C GLY A 42 -1.06 11.57 -0.48
N PHE A 43 -1.85 11.59 0.60
CA PHE A 43 -2.69 10.47 1.03
C PHE A 43 -4.16 10.88 1.22
N PHE A 44 -5.05 9.94 0.96
CA PHE A 44 -6.49 10.06 1.18
C PHE A 44 -7.13 8.67 1.33
N TYR A 45 -8.27 8.61 2.03
CA TYR A 45 -9.18 7.48 2.00
C TYR A 45 -10.23 7.68 0.91
N VAL A 46 -10.76 6.56 0.41
CA VAL A 46 -11.90 6.55 -0.51
C VAL A 46 -13.02 5.74 0.10
N ILE A 47 -14.25 6.24 0.04
CA ILE A 47 -15.46 5.54 0.46
C ILE A 47 -16.45 5.45 -0.69
N ASN A 48 -17.42 4.55 -0.56
CA ASN A 48 -18.44 4.30 -1.58
C ASN A 48 -17.83 4.03 -2.97
N HIS A 49 -16.72 3.29 -3.02
CA HIS A 49 -16.01 2.97 -4.25
C HIS A 49 -16.68 1.86 -5.09
N GLY A 50 -17.82 1.33 -4.63
CA GLY A 50 -18.60 0.30 -5.34
C GLY A 50 -18.06 -1.13 -5.21
N ILE A 51 -16.95 -1.34 -4.48
CA ILE A 51 -16.48 -2.69 -4.12
C ILE A 51 -17.26 -3.12 -2.89
N THR A 52 -17.91 -4.28 -2.95
CA THR A 52 -18.72 -4.79 -1.85
C THR A 52 -17.84 -5.34 -0.72
N GLU A 53 -18.37 -5.35 0.50
CA GLU A 53 -17.67 -5.90 1.66
C GLU A 53 -17.41 -7.39 1.49
N GLU A 54 -18.36 -8.14 0.91
CA GLU A 54 -18.23 -9.58 0.69
C GLU A 54 -17.07 -9.91 -0.27
N PHE A 55 -16.91 -9.15 -1.35
CA PHE A 55 -15.80 -9.34 -2.29
C PHE A 55 -14.46 -9.02 -1.64
N LYS A 56 -14.40 -7.96 -0.82
CA LYS A 56 -13.21 -7.60 -0.08
C LYS A 56 -12.82 -8.71 0.91
N GLU A 57 -13.79 -9.22 1.67
CA GLU A 57 -13.58 -10.33 2.61
C GLU A 57 -13.09 -11.59 1.91
N GLU A 58 -13.68 -11.96 0.77
CA GLU A 58 -13.25 -13.11 -0.03
C GLU A 58 -11.79 -12.94 -0.49
N ALA A 59 -11.41 -11.76 -1.00
CA ALA A 59 -10.03 -11.50 -1.41
C ALA A 59 -9.04 -11.64 -0.24
N PHE A 60 -9.37 -11.12 0.94
CA PHE A 60 -8.54 -11.31 2.15
C PHE A 60 -8.50 -12.77 2.62
N GLU A 61 -9.59 -13.53 2.47
CA GLU A 61 -9.61 -14.95 2.81
C GLU A 61 -8.70 -15.76 1.88
N GLN A 62 -8.74 -15.52 0.57
CA GLN A 62 -7.85 -16.18 -0.39
C GLN A 62 -6.37 -15.82 -0.15
N SER A 63 -6.09 -14.55 0.15
CA SER A 63 -4.75 -14.10 0.54
C SER A 63 -4.25 -14.86 1.78
N LYS A 64 -5.05 -14.95 2.84
CA LYS A 64 -4.72 -15.70 4.06
C LYS A 64 -4.47 -17.19 3.77
N LYS A 65 -5.31 -17.82 2.94
CA LYS A 65 -5.14 -19.23 2.55
C LYS A 65 -3.81 -19.47 1.86
N PHE A 66 -3.43 -18.60 0.92
CA PHE A 66 -2.15 -18.71 0.22
C PHE A 66 -0.96 -18.54 1.19
N PHE A 67 -0.96 -17.49 2.02
CA PHE A 67 0.18 -17.23 2.90
C PHE A 67 0.31 -18.23 4.07
N ALA A 68 -0.78 -18.95 4.40
CA ALA A 68 -0.76 -20.07 5.35
C ALA A 68 -0.12 -21.35 4.81
N LEU A 69 0.15 -21.44 3.50
CA LEU A 69 0.90 -22.56 2.91
C LEU A 69 2.34 -22.59 3.45
N SER A 70 2.97 -23.77 3.38
CA SER A 70 4.38 -23.90 3.71
C SER A 70 5.24 -23.07 2.75
N LEU A 71 6.44 -22.69 3.20
CA LEU A 71 7.38 -21.97 2.35
C LEU A 71 7.64 -22.74 1.04
N ASP A 72 7.86 -24.05 1.11
CA ASP A 72 8.11 -24.88 -0.07
C ASP A 72 6.98 -24.81 -1.10
N GLU A 73 5.72 -24.75 -0.67
CA GLU A 73 4.59 -24.59 -1.58
C GLU A 73 4.54 -23.18 -2.19
N LYS A 74 4.78 -22.14 -1.39
CA LYS A 74 4.82 -20.75 -1.89
C LYS A 74 5.97 -20.53 -2.88
N MET A 75 7.12 -21.16 -2.64
CA MET A 75 8.30 -21.08 -3.51
C MET A 75 8.11 -21.74 -4.89
N LYS A 76 7.10 -22.60 -5.09
CA LYS A 76 6.77 -23.15 -6.42
C LYS A 76 6.32 -22.08 -7.42
N VAL A 77 5.83 -20.95 -6.90
CA VAL A 77 5.41 -19.79 -7.69
C VAL A 77 6.29 -18.59 -7.35
N LEU A 78 7.59 -18.80 -7.14
CA LEU A 78 8.58 -17.74 -6.94
C LEU A 78 8.48 -16.68 -8.05
N ARG A 79 8.75 -15.43 -7.67
CA ARG A 79 8.63 -14.29 -8.56
C ARG A 79 9.34 -14.50 -9.90
N THR A 80 8.69 -14.05 -10.97
CA THR A 80 9.26 -14.08 -12.32
C THR A 80 10.13 -12.84 -12.57
N GLU A 81 10.81 -12.79 -13.72
CA GLU A 81 11.53 -11.58 -14.16
C GLU A 81 10.61 -10.36 -14.32
N LYS A 82 9.29 -10.58 -14.53
CA LYS A 82 8.28 -9.51 -14.57
C LYS A 82 7.79 -9.08 -13.17
N HIS A 83 8.44 -9.55 -12.09
CA HIS A 83 8.08 -9.29 -10.69
C HIS A 83 6.65 -9.74 -10.32
N LEU A 84 6.10 -10.73 -11.02
CA LEU A 84 4.80 -11.34 -10.73
C LEU A 84 4.99 -12.56 -9.83
N CYS A 85 3.94 -12.97 -9.13
CA CYS A 85 3.90 -14.13 -8.21
C CYS A 85 4.61 -13.87 -6.86
N TYR A 86 5.07 -14.94 -6.20
CA TYR A 86 5.47 -14.93 -4.79
C TYR A 86 6.84 -14.30 -4.55
N THR A 87 6.90 -13.42 -3.55
CA THR A 87 8.11 -12.75 -3.07
C THR A 87 8.35 -13.12 -1.61
N PRO A 88 9.47 -13.80 -1.28
CA PRO A 88 9.79 -14.20 0.08
C PRO A 88 10.08 -13.00 1.01
N VAL A 89 10.06 -13.26 2.32
CA VAL A 89 10.49 -12.26 3.32
C VAL A 89 11.95 -11.87 3.07
N LEU A 90 12.27 -10.58 3.23
CA LEU A 90 13.60 -9.96 3.04
C LEU A 90 14.09 -9.87 1.59
N ASP A 91 13.28 -10.31 0.62
CA ASP A 91 13.70 -10.39 -0.79
C ASP A 91 13.60 -9.04 -1.53
N GLU A 92 12.78 -8.11 -1.03
CA GLU A 92 12.63 -6.77 -1.61
C GLU A 92 13.54 -5.76 -0.92
N ILE A 93 14.54 -5.28 -1.65
CA ILE A 93 15.48 -4.23 -1.23
C ILE A 93 15.36 -3.08 -2.23
N LEU A 94 14.54 -2.07 -1.90
CA LEU A 94 14.29 -0.93 -2.79
C LEU A 94 15.22 0.27 -2.50
N ASP A 95 15.77 0.32 -1.29
CA ASP A 95 16.77 1.31 -0.89
C ASP A 95 18.00 0.56 -0.30
N PRO A 96 18.97 0.17 -1.13
CA PRO A 96 20.14 -0.57 -0.66
C PRO A 96 21.00 0.18 0.36
N GLU A 97 20.89 1.50 0.46
CA GLU A 97 21.68 2.31 1.40
C GLU A 97 21.04 2.29 2.79
N ASN A 98 19.71 2.37 2.88
CA ASN A 98 19.00 2.47 4.16
C ASN A 98 18.27 1.18 4.57
N GLN A 99 18.02 0.27 3.62
CA GLN A 99 17.20 -0.94 3.79
C GLN A 99 17.97 -2.22 3.42
N VAL A 100 19.19 -2.32 3.94
CA VAL A 100 20.14 -3.41 3.65
C VAL A 100 19.65 -4.84 3.94
N HIS A 101 18.62 -5.02 4.78
CA HIS A 101 18.12 -6.35 5.17
C HIS A 101 16.86 -6.78 4.39
N GLY A 102 16.31 -5.90 3.53
CA GLY A 102 15.06 -6.13 2.83
C GLY A 102 13.80 -5.97 3.70
N ASP A 103 12.63 -6.02 3.07
CA ASP A 103 11.34 -5.84 3.75
C ASP A 103 10.98 -7.04 4.65
N HIS A 104 10.49 -6.76 5.87
CA HIS A 104 9.89 -7.75 6.77
C HIS A 104 8.45 -8.13 6.36
N LYS A 105 8.22 -8.36 5.07
CA LYS A 105 6.95 -8.84 4.51
C LYS A 105 7.23 -9.88 3.44
N GLU A 106 6.29 -10.79 3.26
CA GLU A 106 6.18 -11.55 2.02
C GLU A 106 5.07 -10.95 1.15
N GLY A 107 5.13 -11.19 -0.16
CA GLY A 107 4.22 -10.61 -1.14
C GLY A 107 3.79 -11.60 -2.20
N TYR A 108 2.66 -11.32 -2.84
CA TYR A 108 2.24 -12.00 -4.06
C TYR A 108 1.73 -10.94 -5.04
N TYR A 109 2.44 -10.79 -6.16
CA TYR A 109 2.14 -9.78 -7.16
C TYR A 109 1.28 -10.34 -8.29
N ILE A 110 0.16 -9.67 -8.57
CA ILE A 110 -0.77 -10.01 -9.65
C ILE A 110 -0.70 -8.89 -10.68
N GLY A 111 -0.47 -9.25 -11.93
CA GLY A 111 -0.40 -8.34 -13.08
C GLY A 111 -1.32 -8.79 -14.21
N MET A 112 -1.29 -8.05 -15.32
CA MET A 112 -2.02 -8.45 -16.53
C MET A 112 -1.39 -9.71 -17.13
N ASP A 113 -2.24 -10.61 -17.61
CA ASP A 113 -1.80 -11.77 -18.39
C ASP A 113 -1.50 -11.31 -19.82
N VAL A 114 -0.25 -10.89 -20.02
CA VAL A 114 0.26 -10.40 -21.30
C VAL A 114 1.21 -11.43 -21.88
N SER A 115 1.15 -11.62 -23.21
CA SER A 115 2.06 -12.52 -23.91
C SER A 115 3.52 -12.15 -23.67
N GLU A 116 4.45 -13.08 -23.88
CA GLU A 116 5.88 -12.80 -23.78
C GLU A 116 6.34 -11.72 -24.77
N ASP A 117 5.64 -11.58 -25.90
CA ASP A 117 5.93 -10.60 -26.95
C ASP A 117 5.20 -9.24 -26.79
N ASP A 118 4.50 -9.00 -25.68
CA ASP A 118 3.83 -7.71 -25.42
C ASP A 118 4.89 -6.63 -25.09
N PRO A 119 5.01 -5.52 -25.86
CA PRO A 119 6.11 -4.55 -25.81
C PRO A 119 6.30 -3.78 -24.49
#